data_AF-A0A2V3JIM3-F1
#
_entry.id   AF-A0A2V3JIM3-F1
#
_cell.length_a   1.000
_cell.length_b   1.000
_cell.length_c   1.000
_cell.angle_alpha   90.00
_cell.angle_beta   90.00
_cell.angle_gamma   90.00
#
_symmetry.space_group_name_H-M   'P 1'
#
loop_
_entity.id
_entity.type
_entity.pdbx_description
1 polymer ?
#
loop_
_entity_poly.entity_id
_entity_poly.type
_entity_poly.pdbx_seq_one_letter_code
_entity_poly.pdbx_strand_id
1 'polypeptide(L)'
;MKPQEFGIFLNSNMREVDRGNVTECRRGLAYFYEKAVGWHTGFSVGSGWIGRSDVSSLTNSPRNFILYTISCYSNNFEMDSASERYMNNEDGGSVGYIGNSRYGWYDPEVPPGEGPSDLYDREFFNITFNESAYRLGEVVGYSKVRYIPLSQEDETAMRWLQYTINLLGDPELPIRTETPRNFSILMPSQIPARKQTLVISVSEIGYDNGSVQVRNATVCIMKSGEVYDVSKTNASGLAEFTIDPDAGALDVTVTKENYRVYEGVIDSYSVPDIYVNTTGWWRDGGALNASMTPIQAGVDNATVGETVFVWNGTYHENVDITKQLTLEGEGAGMVTVAASSTGHVVEVTADHVNISGFTATAIAKSGAAIHLRNADHCNVSGNTASHSHDGIYLDSSSNNTLTNNTAVGNGCGIHFCNADDNIIICNWVHDNMYAGFQLVSGSRDNNISYNNIIANGGYNTTSGGYEYQFKNCQSDKVNATNNWWGTTDNNIINASIYDWWDDYGNGIVAHLPILGQPATCAPDKPDRPVFTTTDAVIALEIAVGSHPPDPLWDVSVDDSVTSLDALMILQAAAGAIKL
;
A
#
# COMPACT_ATOMS: atom_id res chain seq x y z
N MET A 1 -9.32 -32.32 -1.45
CA MET A 1 -8.93 -32.70 -0.07
C MET A 1 -10.17 -33.25 0.61
N LYS A 2 -10.12 -34.49 1.12
CA LYS A 2 -11.27 -35.07 1.82
C LYS A 2 -11.44 -34.39 3.19
N PRO A 3 -12.69 -34.19 3.68
CA PRO A 3 -12.95 -33.59 4.99
C PRO A 3 -12.28 -34.40 6.12
N GLN A 4 -11.85 -33.70 7.17
CA GLN A 4 -11.39 -34.29 8.43
C GLN A 4 -12.52 -35.13 9.06
N GLU A 5 -12.34 -36.43 9.20
CA GLU A 5 -13.13 -37.23 10.15
C GLU A 5 -12.51 -37.03 11.54
N PHE A 6 -13.25 -36.36 12.42
CA PHE A 6 -12.93 -36.23 13.84
C PHE A 6 -13.39 -37.49 14.57
N GLY A 7 -12.47 -38.21 15.19
CA GLY A 7 -12.81 -39.24 16.18
C GLY A 7 -12.47 -38.72 17.57
N ILE A 8 -13.46 -38.29 18.34
CA ILE A 8 -13.34 -38.16 19.80
C ILE A 8 -13.63 -39.55 20.38
N PHE A 9 -12.57 -40.20 20.86
CA PHE A 9 -12.66 -41.46 21.58
C PHE A 9 -12.80 -41.18 23.07
N LEU A 10 -14.03 -41.19 23.59
CA LEU A 10 -14.28 -41.44 25.01
C LEU A 10 -15.26 -42.60 25.12
N ASN A 11 -14.72 -43.74 25.58
CA ASN A 11 -15.42 -44.94 26.04
C ASN A 11 -16.07 -45.84 24.98
N SER A 12 -15.25 -46.60 24.24
CA SER A 12 -15.54 -48.00 23.83
C SER A 12 -14.39 -48.68 23.07
N ASN A 13 -13.31 -47.97 22.71
CA ASN A 13 -12.15 -48.58 22.04
C ASN A 13 -10.82 -47.88 22.43
N MET A 14 -10.40 -47.96 23.69
CA MET A 14 -8.94 -47.98 23.93
C MET A 14 -8.43 -49.29 23.34
N ARG A 15 -7.61 -49.22 22.27
CA ARG A 15 -6.89 -50.41 21.79
C ARG A 15 -5.50 -50.38 22.39
N GLU A 16 -5.06 -51.51 22.95
CA GLU A 16 -3.66 -51.73 23.27
C GLU A 16 -2.81 -51.44 22.05
N VAL A 17 -1.82 -50.59 22.28
CA VAL A 17 -0.94 -50.09 21.25
C VAL A 17 0.25 -51.08 21.20
N ASP A 18 0.32 -52.05 20.28
CA ASP A 18 1.51 -52.92 20.05
C ASP A 18 2.37 -52.38 18.88
N ARG A 19 3.51 -52.99 18.50
CA ARG A 19 4.46 -52.49 17.45
C ARG A 19 3.87 -51.94 16.12
N GLY A 20 2.60 -52.13 15.81
CA GLY A 20 1.86 -51.45 14.74
C GLY A 20 1.66 -49.93 14.90
N ASN A 21 1.99 -49.31 16.04
CA ASN A 21 1.56 -47.95 16.37
C ASN A 21 2.44 -46.77 15.95
N VAL A 22 3.66 -47.00 15.46
CA VAL A 22 4.35 -45.97 14.65
C VAL A 22 3.49 -45.63 13.43
N THR A 23 2.74 -46.60 12.89
CA THR A 23 1.82 -46.40 11.76
C THR A 23 0.64 -45.49 12.13
N GLU A 24 0.07 -45.64 13.33
CA GLU A 24 -1.04 -44.77 13.78
C GLU A 24 -0.54 -43.35 14.10
N CYS A 25 0.63 -43.22 14.72
CA CYS A 25 1.29 -41.92 14.90
C CYS A 25 1.51 -41.24 13.54
N ARG A 26 1.99 -41.98 12.53
CA ARG A 26 2.18 -41.51 11.14
C ARG A 26 0.88 -41.09 10.44
N ARG A 27 -0.28 -41.63 10.82
CA ARG A 27 -1.60 -41.25 10.23
C ARG A 27 -2.11 -39.91 10.74
N GLY A 28 -1.64 -39.48 11.91
CA GLY A 28 -1.99 -38.25 12.58
C GLY A 28 -3.16 -38.44 13.56
N LEU A 29 -2.95 -38.01 14.80
CA LEU A 29 -3.92 -38.02 15.91
C LEU A 29 -3.95 -36.62 16.53
N ALA A 30 -5.02 -36.26 17.25
CA ALA A 30 -5.05 -34.98 18.00
C ALA A 30 -4.35 -35.13 19.36
N TYR A 31 -4.58 -36.24 20.05
CA TYR A 31 -3.95 -36.60 21.33
C TYR A 31 -3.39 -38.01 21.26
N PHE A 32 -2.20 -38.21 21.84
CA PHE A 32 -1.61 -39.51 22.11
C PHE A 32 -1.43 -39.63 23.63
N TYR A 33 -2.17 -40.55 24.23
CA TYR A 33 -2.11 -40.83 25.65
C TYR A 33 -1.47 -42.20 25.92
N GLU A 34 -0.53 -42.28 26.86
CA GLU A 34 0.19 -43.52 27.17
C GLU A 34 0.46 -43.74 28.68
N LYS A 35 0.12 -44.94 29.18
CA LYS A 35 0.50 -45.47 30.51
C LYS A 35 1.50 -46.61 30.36
N ALA A 36 2.77 -46.36 30.64
CA ALA A 36 3.82 -47.31 30.34
C ALA A 36 5.01 -47.28 31.30
N VAL A 37 5.80 -48.35 31.25
CA VAL A 37 7.17 -48.32 31.78
C VAL A 37 8.02 -47.52 30.80
N GLY A 38 8.67 -46.47 31.29
CA GLY A 38 9.48 -45.58 30.47
C GLY A 38 10.89 -45.40 30.97
N TRP A 39 11.71 -44.85 30.08
CA TRP A 39 13.01 -44.27 30.37
C TRP A 39 13.20 -43.01 29.51
N HIS A 40 14.30 -42.27 29.66
CA HIS A 40 14.53 -41.09 28.80
C HIS A 40 14.59 -41.47 27.31
N THR A 41 14.98 -42.70 26.96
CA THR A 41 15.09 -43.12 25.56
C THR A 41 13.76 -43.51 24.89
N GLY A 42 12.64 -43.52 25.62
CA GLY A 42 11.35 -43.98 25.11
C GLY A 42 10.47 -44.66 26.16
N PHE A 43 9.41 -45.32 25.74
CA PHE A 43 8.52 -46.05 26.64
C PHE A 43 7.96 -47.32 26.00
N SER A 44 7.53 -48.25 26.86
CA SER A 44 6.89 -49.50 26.44
C SER A 44 5.54 -49.18 25.82
N VAL A 45 5.19 -49.93 24.78
CA VAL A 45 3.93 -49.76 24.06
C VAL A 45 3.45 -51.16 23.71
N GLY A 46 2.48 -51.67 24.48
CA GLY A 46 2.04 -53.07 24.40
C GLY A 46 3.21 -54.00 24.76
N SER A 47 3.53 -54.93 23.86
CA SER A 47 4.73 -55.79 24.00
C SER A 47 6.02 -55.14 23.47
N GLY A 48 5.91 -53.97 22.84
CA GLY A 48 6.97 -53.28 22.14
C GLY A 48 7.57 -52.08 22.88
N TRP A 49 8.39 -51.33 22.17
CA TRP A 49 9.07 -50.12 22.64
C TRP A 49 9.04 -49.08 21.54
N ILE A 50 8.65 -47.84 21.87
CA ILE A 50 8.84 -46.68 20.98
C ILE A 50 10.03 -45.90 21.52
N GLY A 51 11.12 -45.89 20.76
CA GLY A 51 12.37 -45.23 21.12
C GLY A 51 12.72 -44.05 20.22
N ARG A 52 13.83 -43.39 20.55
CA ARG A 52 14.38 -42.24 19.81
C ARG A 52 14.38 -42.41 18.28
N SER A 53 14.81 -43.56 17.77
CA SER A 53 14.85 -43.84 16.31
C SER A 53 13.45 -43.92 15.69
N ASP A 54 12.48 -44.47 16.41
CA ASP A 54 11.10 -44.59 15.94
C ASP A 54 10.47 -43.19 15.85
N VAL A 55 10.69 -42.36 16.88
CA VAL A 55 10.21 -40.97 16.94
C VAL A 55 10.81 -40.11 15.82
N SER A 56 12.13 -40.25 15.58
CA SER A 56 12.81 -39.57 14.47
C SER A 56 12.35 -40.07 13.09
N SER A 57 11.61 -41.18 13.01
CA SER A 57 11.04 -41.71 11.75
C SER A 57 9.56 -41.38 11.56
N LEU A 58 8.99 -40.54 12.44
CA LEU A 58 7.61 -40.08 12.32
C LEU A 58 7.50 -39.06 11.20
N THR A 59 6.44 -39.19 10.40
CA THR A 59 6.17 -38.38 9.20
C THR A 59 4.76 -37.79 9.23
N ASN A 60 4.24 -37.50 10.42
CA ASN A 60 2.85 -37.07 10.61
C ASN A 60 2.66 -35.56 10.49
N SER A 61 3.65 -34.76 10.13
CA SER A 61 3.45 -33.33 9.86
C SER A 61 2.54 -33.13 8.64
N PRO A 62 1.58 -32.18 8.66
CA PRO A 62 1.25 -31.22 9.73
C PRO A 62 0.17 -31.74 10.73
N ARG A 63 -0.08 -33.04 10.77
CA ARG A 63 -1.01 -33.73 11.68
C ARG A 63 -0.30 -34.15 12.98
N ASN A 64 0.35 -33.19 13.63
CA ASN A 64 0.99 -33.38 14.92
C ASN A 64 -0.05 -33.58 16.04
N PHE A 65 0.35 -34.24 17.13
CA PHE A 65 -0.49 -34.52 18.29
C PHE A 65 0.03 -33.83 19.56
N ILE A 66 -0.81 -33.76 20.59
CA ILE A 66 -0.38 -33.54 21.97
C ILE A 66 -0.15 -34.91 22.61
N LEU A 67 1.05 -35.18 23.13
CA LEU A 67 1.36 -36.42 23.83
C LEU A 67 1.28 -36.20 25.34
N TYR A 68 0.49 -37.01 26.04
CA TYR A 68 0.48 -37.07 27.50
C TYR A 68 0.88 -38.47 27.95
N THR A 69 1.88 -38.58 28.82
CA THR A 69 2.28 -39.87 29.40
C THR A 69 2.62 -39.78 30.88
N ILE A 70 2.31 -40.83 31.62
CA ILE A 70 2.69 -41.01 33.04
C ILE A 70 3.98 -41.83 33.20
N SER A 71 4.73 -42.04 32.12
CA SER A 71 5.91 -42.91 32.10
C SER A 71 7.10 -42.29 32.84
N CYS A 72 7.83 -43.12 33.58
CA CYS A 72 9.06 -42.70 34.26
C CYS A 72 10.11 -42.16 33.28
N TYR A 73 10.74 -41.04 33.61
CA TYR A 73 11.86 -40.39 32.90
C TYR A 73 11.61 -40.07 31.43
N SER A 74 10.39 -40.28 30.90
CA SER A 74 10.11 -40.11 29.48
C SER A 74 10.27 -38.67 29.00
N ASN A 75 10.16 -37.72 29.94
CA ASN A 75 10.39 -36.30 29.72
C ASN A 75 11.65 -35.77 30.42
N ASN A 76 12.68 -36.59 30.62
CA ASN A 76 13.92 -36.15 31.25
C ASN A 76 14.77 -35.33 30.27
N PHE A 77 14.50 -34.04 30.18
CA PHE A 77 15.17 -33.05 29.32
C PHE A 77 16.61 -32.69 29.77
N GLU A 78 17.18 -33.39 30.76
CA GLU A 78 18.61 -33.30 31.09
C GLU A 78 19.45 -34.35 30.34
N MET A 79 18.80 -35.24 29.59
CA MET A 79 19.40 -36.31 28.80
C MET A 79 18.86 -36.27 27.37
N ASP A 80 19.53 -36.90 26.40
CA ASP A 80 18.97 -37.09 25.04
C ASP A 80 17.71 -37.97 25.15
N SER A 81 16.57 -37.29 25.23
CA SER A 81 15.28 -37.90 25.51
C SER A 81 14.48 -38.11 24.23
N ALA A 82 13.58 -39.10 24.26
CA ALA A 82 12.60 -39.25 23.21
C ALA A 82 11.64 -38.04 23.13
N SER A 83 11.35 -37.37 24.26
CA SER A 83 10.44 -36.22 24.31
C SER A 83 10.95 -35.01 23.53
N GLU A 84 12.24 -34.68 23.60
CA GLU A 84 12.83 -33.61 22.79
C GLU A 84 12.75 -33.92 21.30
N ARG A 85 12.92 -35.20 20.92
CA ARG A 85 12.79 -35.65 19.53
C ARG A 85 11.35 -35.62 19.03
N TYR A 86 10.37 -35.84 19.90
CA TYR A 86 8.96 -35.65 19.55
C TYR A 86 8.67 -34.19 19.21
N MET A 87 9.32 -33.23 19.87
CA MET A 87 9.12 -31.79 19.61
C MET A 87 9.93 -31.25 18.43
N ASN A 88 11.14 -31.78 18.22
CA ASN A 88 12.11 -31.24 17.24
C ASN A 88 12.12 -31.98 15.89
N ASN A 89 11.22 -32.95 15.67
CA ASN A 89 11.14 -33.65 14.38
C ASN A 89 10.38 -32.79 13.35
N GLU A 90 11.06 -32.34 12.29
CA GLU A 90 10.47 -31.50 11.23
C GLU A 90 9.39 -32.25 10.42
N ASP A 91 9.55 -33.57 10.27
CA ASP A 91 8.65 -34.41 9.48
C ASP A 91 7.43 -34.89 10.30
N GLY A 92 7.41 -34.74 11.63
CA GLY A 92 6.34 -35.29 12.46
C GLY A 92 6.55 -35.14 13.97
N GLY A 93 5.89 -35.98 14.77
CA GLY A 93 5.93 -35.89 16.22
C GLY A 93 4.81 -35.03 16.81
N SER A 94 5.10 -34.36 17.93
CA SER A 94 4.12 -33.66 18.76
C SER A 94 4.28 -32.14 18.71
N VAL A 95 3.18 -31.43 18.92
CA VAL A 95 3.16 -29.97 19.17
C VAL A 95 3.15 -29.62 20.65
N GLY A 96 2.98 -30.63 21.51
CA GLY A 96 3.18 -30.53 22.95
C GLY A 96 3.39 -31.92 23.55
N TYR A 97 4.35 -32.03 24.47
CA TYR A 97 4.68 -33.26 25.17
C TYR A 97 4.57 -33.04 26.68
N ILE A 98 3.66 -33.77 27.33
CA ILE A 98 3.44 -33.76 28.77
C ILE A 98 3.90 -35.09 29.33
N GLY A 99 4.87 -35.07 30.23
CA GLY A 99 5.33 -36.29 30.90
C GLY A 99 6.32 -36.05 32.01
N ASN A 100 6.75 -37.12 32.65
CA ASN A 100 7.59 -37.05 33.85
C ASN A 100 9.07 -36.89 33.53
N SER A 101 9.71 -35.86 34.07
CA SER A 101 11.17 -35.68 34.03
C SER A 101 11.94 -36.63 34.95
N ARG A 102 11.23 -37.28 35.89
CA ARG A 102 11.73 -38.33 36.82
C ARG A 102 10.67 -39.43 36.96
N TYR A 103 10.45 -39.98 38.15
CA TYR A 103 9.48 -41.05 38.38
C TYR A 103 8.04 -40.62 38.10
N GLY A 104 7.35 -41.40 37.28
CA GLY A 104 5.90 -41.50 37.26
C GLY A 104 5.47 -42.52 38.31
N TRP A 105 4.55 -42.15 39.19
CA TRP A 105 4.21 -42.94 40.37
C TRP A 105 2.94 -43.76 40.16
N TYR A 106 3.00 -45.04 40.51
CA TYR A 106 1.90 -46.00 40.50
C TYR A 106 1.78 -46.63 41.89
N ASP A 107 0.57 -47.00 42.29
CA ASP A 107 0.30 -47.70 43.54
C ASP A 107 -0.48 -49.00 43.25
N PRO A 108 0.10 -50.19 43.54
CA PRO A 108 -0.54 -51.47 43.29
C PRO A 108 -1.65 -51.81 44.29
N GLU A 109 -1.75 -51.08 45.41
CA GLU A 109 -2.75 -51.33 46.46
C GLU A 109 -4.09 -50.62 46.18
N VAL A 110 -4.10 -49.66 45.25
CA VAL A 110 -5.31 -48.97 44.81
C VAL A 110 -5.83 -49.52 43.48
N PRO A 111 -7.14 -49.42 43.21
CA PRO A 111 -7.70 -49.84 41.92
C PRO A 111 -7.00 -49.18 40.73
N PRO A 112 -6.85 -49.88 39.59
CA PRO A 112 -6.30 -49.30 38.38
C PRO A 112 -7.03 -48.00 38.00
N GLY A 113 -6.29 -46.92 37.77
CA GLY A 113 -6.87 -45.60 37.47
C GLY A 113 -7.10 -44.69 38.69
N GLU A 114 -6.72 -45.13 39.89
CA GLU A 114 -6.78 -44.32 41.12
C GLU A 114 -5.39 -44.08 41.76
N GLY A 115 -4.31 -44.47 41.07
CA GLY A 115 -2.95 -44.20 41.52
C GLY A 115 -2.58 -42.71 41.41
N PRO A 116 -1.50 -42.26 42.08
CA PRO A 116 -1.10 -40.85 42.08
C PRO A 116 -1.00 -40.21 40.70
N SER A 117 -0.35 -40.86 39.73
CA SER A 117 -0.25 -40.33 38.35
C SER A 117 -1.59 -40.38 37.60
N ASP A 118 -2.45 -41.35 37.93
CA ASP A 118 -3.80 -41.49 37.37
C ASP A 118 -4.77 -40.37 37.85
N LEU A 119 -4.41 -39.65 38.91
CA LEU A 119 -5.19 -38.51 39.38
C LEU A 119 -4.90 -37.26 38.53
N TYR A 120 -3.63 -37.01 38.21
CA TYR A 120 -3.21 -35.83 37.44
C TYR A 120 -3.62 -35.91 35.97
N ASP A 121 -3.49 -37.08 35.34
CA ASP A 121 -3.87 -37.26 33.94
C ASP A 121 -5.39 -37.20 33.74
N ARG A 122 -6.18 -37.78 34.66
CA ARG A 122 -7.63 -37.71 34.69
C ARG A 122 -8.07 -36.27 34.81
N GLU A 123 -7.41 -35.49 35.66
CA GLU A 123 -7.74 -34.08 35.80
C GLU A 123 -7.37 -33.26 34.56
N PHE A 124 -6.21 -33.52 33.95
CA PHE A 124 -5.84 -32.90 32.69
C PHE A 124 -6.91 -33.12 31.61
N PHE A 125 -7.38 -34.36 31.44
CA PHE A 125 -8.43 -34.65 30.45
C PHE A 125 -9.82 -34.17 30.87
N ASN A 126 -10.12 -34.15 32.18
CA ASN A 126 -11.35 -33.53 32.68
C ASN A 126 -11.40 -32.04 32.33
N ILE A 127 -10.32 -31.30 32.59
CA ILE A 127 -10.22 -29.88 32.25
C ILE A 127 -10.28 -29.69 30.72
N THR A 128 -9.55 -30.51 29.97
CA THR A 128 -9.51 -30.46 28.50
C THR A 128 -10.88 -30.62 27.86
N PHE A 129 -11.71 -31.56 28.34
CA PHE A 129 -12.95 -31.94 27.65
C PHE A 129 -14.24 -31.46 28.33
N ASN A 130 -14.20 -31.13 29.62
CA ASN A 130 -15.39 -30.79 30.40
C ASN A 130 -15.36 -29.38 30.99
N GLU A 131 -14.23 -28.66 30.93
CA GLU A 131 -14.08 -27.31 31.47
C GLU A 131 -13.75 -26.30 30.36
N SER A 132 -13.63 -25.02 30.71
CA SER A 132 -13.47 -23.91 29.74
C SER A 132 -12.02 -23.52 29.46
N ALA A 133 -11.05 -24.38 29.77
CA ALA A 133 -9.63 -24.09 29.56
C ALA A 133 -9.19 -24.47 28.15
N TYR A 134 -8.53 -23.55 27.46
CA TYR A 134 -8.25 -23.66 26.02
C TYR A 134 -6.75 -23.65 25.68
N ARG A 135 -5.89 -23.21 26.60
CA ARG A 135 -4.44 -23.15 26.37
C ARG A 135 -3.74 -24.32 27.03
N LEU A 136 -2.83 -24.97 26.31
CA LEU A 136 -2.20 -26.20 26.79
C LEU A 136 -1.48 -26.03 28.14
N GLY A 137 -0.74 -24.94 28.31
CA GLY A 137 -0.06 -24.62 29.57
C GLY A 137 -1.04 -24.37 30.72
N GLU A 138 -2.18 -23.73 30.45
CA GLU A 138 -3.23 -23.49 31.43
C GLU A 138 -3.85 -24.81 31.91
N VAL A 139 -4.18 -25.72 30.99
CA VAL A 139 -4.71 -27.05 31.33
C VAL A 139 -3.71 -27.84 32.20
N VAL A 140 -2.43 -27.86 31.81
CA VAL A 140 -1.38 -28.51 32.61
C VAL A 140 -1.28 -27.87 34.00
N GLY A 141 -1.31 -26.55 34.08
CA GLY A 141 -1.28 -25.81 35.35
C GLY A 141 -2.46 -26.15 36.26
N TYR A 142 -3.70 -26.08 35.75
CA TYR A 142 -4.89 -26.37 36.56
C TYR A 142 -4.98 -27.84 36.98
N SER A 143 -4.54 -28.77 36.13
CA SER A 143 -4.51 -30.21 36.49
C SER A 143 -3.67 -30.48 37.73
N LYS A 144 -2.70 -29.60 38.01
CA LYS A 144 -1.83 -29.64 39.18
C LYS A 144 -2.43 -28.93 40.39
N VAL A 145 -3.11 -27.80 40.18
CA VAL A 145 -3.69 -26.97 41.25
C VAL A 145 -4.64 -27.78 42.13
N ARG A 146 -5.46 -28.67 41.54
CA ARG A 146 -6.41 -29.52 42.27
C ARG A 146 -5.76 -30.35 43.38
N TYR A 147 -4.51 -30.76 43.18
CA TYR A 147 -3.81 -31.69 44.07
C TYR A 147 -2.80 -31.02 45.01
N ILE A 148 -2.74 -29.68 45.03
CA ILE A 148 -1.91 -28.93 45.99
C ILE A 148 -2.17 -29.37 47.44
N PRO A 149 -3.41 -29.56 47.92
CA PRO A 149 -3.66 -29.99 49.30
C PRO A 149 -3.08 -31.37 49.64
N LEU A 150 -2.96 -32.28 48.67
CA LEU A 150 -2.40 -33.62 48.85
C LEU A 150 -0.87 -33.68 48.68
N SER A 151 -0.25 -32.55 48.34
CA SER A 151 1.17 -32.44 47.98
C SER A 151 2.03 -31.75 49.05
N GLN A 152 1.47 -31.55 50.25
CA GLN A 152 2.10 -30.75 51.32
C GLN A 152 3.20 -31.53 52.07
N GLU A 153 3.10 -32.85 52.14
CA GLU A 153 4.04 -33.71 52.87
C GLU A 153 5.19 -34.19 51.96
N ASP A 154 6.41 -34.25 52.51
CA ASP A 154 7.64 -34.48 51.74
C ASP A 154 7.77 -35.91 51.16
N GLU A 155 7.05 -36.89 51.71
CA GLU A 155 7.16 -38.30 51.34
C GLU A 155 6.04 -38.79 50.39
N THR A 156 5.18 -37.91 49.87
CA THR A 156 4.07 -38.34 49.00
C THR A 156 4.43 -38.31 47.52
N ALA A 157 4.02 -39.35 46.80
CA ALA A 157 4.06 -39.37 45.33
C ALA A 157 3.37 -38.14 44.71
N MET A 158 2.29 -37.67 45.33
CA MET A 158 1.53 -36.50 44.90
C MET A 158 2.40 -35.24 44.81
N ARG A 159 3.28 -35.00 45.79
CA ARG A 159 4.22 -33.86 45.79
C ARG A 159 5.20 -33.95 44.63
N TRP A 160 5.83 -35.11 44.43
CA TRP A 160 6.83 -35.27 43.38
C TRP A 160 6.22 -35.13 41.98
N LEU A 161 4.97 -35.52 41.78
CA LEU A 161 4.26 -35.31 40.52
C LEU A 161 4.04 -33.82 40.19
N GLN A 162 3.87 -32.95 41.20
CA GLN A 162 3.78 -31.50 40.96
C GLN A 162 5.02 -30.94 40.24
N TYR A 163 6.19 -31.45 40.60
CA TYR A 163 7.47 -30.99 40.03
C TYR A 163 7.81 -31.69 38.71
N THR A 164 7.50 -32.99 38.64
CA THR A 164 8.05 -33.85 37.57
C THR A 164 7.19 -33.91 36.32
N ILE A 165 5.89 -33.65 36.38
CA ILE A 165 5.06 -33.54 35.17
C ILE A 165 5.39 -32.21 34.48
N ASN A 166 6.03 -32.23 33.33
CA ASN A 166 6.44 -31.01 32.61
C ASN A 166 5.83 -30.98 31.21
N LEU A 167 5.54 -29.78 30.71
CA LEU A 167 5.18 -29.53 29.32
C LEU A 167 6.43 -29.11 28.55
N LEU A 168 6.78 -29.84 27.50
CA LEU A 168 7.64 -29.36 26.42
C LEU A 168 6.74 -28.92 25.26
N GLY A 169 6.90 -27.68 24.80
CA GLY A 169 6.06 -27.07 23.76
C GLY A 169 5.62 -25.66 24.15
N ASP A 170 4.76 -25.07 23.32
CA ASP A 170 4.23 -23.73 23.55
C ASP A 170 3.11 -23.77 24.61
N PRO A 171 3.28 -23.14 25.79
CA PRO A 171 2.23 -23.10 26.81
C PRO A 171 1.00 -22.30 26.37
N GLU A 172 1.15 -21.37 25.42
CA GLU A 172 0.06 -20.56 24.88
C GLU A 172 -0.73 -21.30 23.80
N LEU A 173 -0.28 -22.48 23.36
CA LEU A 173 -0.88 -23.29 22.29
C LEU A 173 -2.38 -23.52 22.54
N PRO A 174 -3.24 -23.02 21.64
CA PRO A 174 -4.63 -23.43 21.51
C PRO A 174 -4.82 -24.95 21.38
N ILE A 175 -5.47 -25.58 22.35
CA ILE A 175 -5.84 -27.00 22.22
C ILE A 175 -7.12 -27.14 21.40
N ARG A 176 -7.23 -28.23 20.64
CA ARG A 176 -8.43 -28.55 19.86
C ARG A 176 -9.11 -29.75 20.47
N THR A 177 -10.41 -29.63 20.72
CA THR A 177 -11.22 -30.68 21.35
C THR A 177 -12.31 -31.21 20.41
N GLU A 178 -12.60 -30.48 19.32
CA GLU A 178 -13.49 -30.88 18.22
C GLU A 178 -12.89 -30.50 16.85
N THR A 179 -13.53 -30.93 15.73
CA THR A 179 -13.09 -30.49 14.39
C THR A 179 -13.19 -28.97 14.33
N PRO A 180 -12.09 -28.28 13.96
CA PRO A 180 -12.12 -26.84 13.84
C PRO A 180 -13.15 -26.38 12.83
N ARG A 181 -14.05 -25.51 13.27
CA ARG A 181 -15.01 -24.80 12.43
C ARG A 181 -14.32 -23.65 11.70
N ASN A 182 -14.99 -23.12 10.68
CA ASN A 182 -14.49 -21.98 9.91
C ASN A 182 -15.29 -20.73 10.28
N PHE A 183 -14.59 -19.62 10.44
CA PHE A 183 -15.24 -18.32 10.49
C PHE A 183 -15.79 -17.91 9.12
N SER A 184 -16.82 -17.06 9.15
CA SER A 184 -17.22 -16.18 8.06
C SER A 184 -16.98 -14.75 8.55
N ILE A 185 -16.07 -14.03 7.89
CA ILE A 185 -15.64 -12.69 8.28
C ILE A 185 -16.23 -11.68 7.30
N LEU A 186 -16.87 -10.65 7.85
CA LEU A 186 -17.27 -9.47 7.09
C LEU A 186 -16.49 -8.26 7.62
N MET A 187 -15.64 -7.73 6.74
CA MET A 187 -14.81 -6.54 6.95
C MET A 187 -14.68 -5.81 5.61
N PRO A 188 -14.42 -4.49 5.60
CA PRO A 188 -14.11 -3.77 4.37
C PRO A 188 -12.81 -4.30 3.77
N SER A 189 -12.70 -4.30 2.44
CA SER A 189 -11.43 -4.61 1.76
C SER A 189 -10.45 -3.43 1.78
N GLN A 190 -10.96 -2.20 1.93
CA GLN A 190 -10.16 -0.98 1.96
C GLN A 190 -10.72 0.06 2.95
N ILE A 191 -9.85 0.88 3.53
CA ILE A 191 -10.20 1.98 4.44
C ILE A 191 -9.34 3.22 4.16
N PRO A 192 -9.79 4.45 4.47
CA PRO A 192 -8.94 5.64 4.34
C PRO A 192 -7.80 5.63 5.37
N ALA A 193 -6.64 6.18 5.04
CA ALA A 193 -5.49 6.31 5.93
C ALA A 193 -5.67 7.49 6.91
N ARG A 194 -6.44 7.26 7.98
CA ARG A 194 -6.72 8.25 9.03
C ARG A 194 -7.32 7.62 10.27
N LYS A 195 -7.37 8.40 11.34
CA LYS A 195 -8.11 8.08 12.56
C LYS A 195 -9.59 7.82 12.30
N GLN A 196 -10.04 6.61 12.61
CA GLN A 196 -11.43 6.17 12.41
C GLN A 196 -11.82 5.00 13.31
N THR A 197 -13.12 4.70 13.35
CA THR A 197 -13.65 3.48 13.95
C THR A 197 -13.79 2.40 12.88
N LEU A 198 -13.33 1.19 13.18
CA LEU A 198 -13.49 0.02 12.33
C LEU A 198 -14.26 -1.08 13.10
N VAL A 199 -15.21 -1.73 12.43
CA VAL A 199 -16.00 -2.83 12.99
C VAL A 199 -15.85 -4.07 12.12
N ILE A 200 -15.45 -5.18 12.72
CA ILE A 200 -15.32 -6.47 12.05
C ILE A 200 -16.40 -7.41 12.60
N SER A 201 -17.16 -8.01 11.70
CA SER A 201 -18.21 -8.98 12.04
C SER A 201 -17.70 -10.41 11.83
N VAL A 202 -17.88 -11.24 12.85
CA VAL A 202 -17.43 -12.64 12.89
C VAL A 202 -18.63 -13.54 13.13
N SER A 203 -18.91 -14.38 12.14
CA SER A 203 -19.96 -15.39 12.23
C SER A 203 -19.45 -16.76 11.76
N GLU A 204 -20.33 -17.76 11.76
CA GLU A 204 -20.12 -19.07 11.13
C GLU A 204 -21.36 -19.44 10.30
N ILE A 205 -21.18 -20.28 9.29
CA ILE A 205 -22.30 -20.84 8.53
C ILE A 205 -22.91 -21.97 9.36
N GLY A 206 -24.15 -21.78 9.80
CA GLY A 206 -24.94 -22.76 10.54
C GLY A 206 -25.43 -23.91 9.67
N TYR A 207 -25.87 -25.00 10.33
CA TYR A 207 -26.33 -26.23 9.69
C TYR A 207 -27.57 -26.08 8.79
N ASP A 208 -28.31 -24.98 8.94
CA ASP A 208 -29.50 -24.60 8.17
C ASP A 208 -29.22 -23.55 7.07
N ASN A 209 -27.94 -23.31 6.74
CA ASN A 209 -27.45 -22.20 5.92
C ASN A 209 -27.74 -20.81 6.52
N GLY A 210 -28.14 -20.71 7.79
CA GLY A 210 -28.19 -19.45 8.53
C GLY A 210 -26.79 -18.99 8.98
N SER A 211 -26.63 -17.71 9.28
CA SER A 211 -25.39 -17.18 9.88
C SER A 211 -25.54 -17.16 11.41
N VAL A 212 -24.62 -17.82 12.12
CA VAL A 212 -24.59 -17.83 13.60
C VAL A 212 -23.48 -16.89 14.06
N GLN A 213 -23.82 -15.90 14.88
CA GLN A 213 -22.84 -14.93 15.39
C GLN A 213 -21.89 -15.57 16.38
N VAL A 214 -20.58 -15.32 16.21
CA VAL A 214 -19.56 -15.92 17.07
C VAL A 214 -19.12 -14.93 18.14
N ARG A 215 -19.56 -15.16 19.38
CA ARG A 215 -19.19 -14.35 20.55
C ARG A 215 -17.80 -14.72 21.09
N ASN A 216 -17.08 -13.75 21.68
CA ASN A 216 -15.76 -13.94 22.32
C ASN A 216 -14.72 -14.57 21.37
N ALA A 217 -14.78 -14.30 20.08
CA ALA A 217 -13.63 -14.49 19.19
C ALA A 217 -12.65 -13.34 19.42
N THR A 218 -11.35 -13.61 19.37
CA THR A 218 -10.30 -12.58 19.47
C THR A 218 -9.95 -12.13 18.07
N VAL A 219 -10.11 -10.83 17.79
CA VAL A 219 -9.79 -10.19 16.52
C VAL A 219 -8.62 -9.24 16.77
N CYS A 220 -7.54 -9.41 16.01
CA CYS A 220 -6.35 -8.57 16.06
C CYS A 220 -6.22 -7.82 14.73
N ILE A 221 -5.91 -6.53 14.81
CA ILE A 221 -5.51 -5.70 13.67
C ILE A 221 -4.09 -5.25 13.90
N MET A 222 -3.22 -5.46 12.92
CA MET A 222 -1.80 -5.15 13.03
C MET A 222 -1.25 -4.49 11.75
N LYS A 223 -0.44 -3.46 11.93
CA LYS A 223 0.52 -2.94 10.96
C LYS A 223 1.79 -2.59 11.74
N SER A 224 2.90 -3.25 11.42
CA SER A 224 4.12 -3.20 12.23
C SER A 224 4.60 -1.77 12.47
N GLY A 225 4.80 -1.40 13.75
CA GLY A 225 5.27 -0.07 14.15
C GLY A 225 4.20 1.03 14.17
N GLU A 226 2.96 0.72 13.82
CA GLU A 226 1.91 1.73 13.58
C GLU A 226 0.58 1.37 14.26
N VAL A 227 -0.02 0.23 13.89
CA VAL A 227 -1.29 -0.24 14.44
C VAL A 227 -1.07 -1.58 15.14
N TYR A 228 -1.51 -1.68 16.39
CA TYR A 228 -1.67 -2.96 17.09
C TYR A 228 -2.84 -2.84 18.05
N ASP A 229 -3.97 -3.45 17.70
CA ASP A 229 -5.16 -3.45 18.56
C ASP A 229 -5.85 -4.82 18.54
N VAL A 230 -6.38 -5.21 19.69
CA VAL A 230 -6.98 -6.52 19.92
C VAL A 230 -8.31 -6.35 20.62
N SER A 231 -9.37 -6.84 19.99
CA SER A 231 -10.74 -6.74 20.49
C SER A 231 -11.41 -8.11 20.52
N LYS A 232 -12.39 -8.29 21.41
CA LYS A 232 -13.19 -9.53 21.48
C LYS A 232 -14.59 -9.26 20.94
N THR A 233 -15.12 -10.20 20.16
CA THR A 233 -16.47 -10.05 19.62
C THR A 233 -17.53 -10.09 20.73
N ASN A 234 -18.50 -9.19 20.65
CA ASN A 234 -19.64 -9.13 21.56
C ASN A 234 -20.68 -10.23 21.26
N ALA A 235 -21.85 -10.19 21.91
CA ALA A 235 -22.91 -11.18 21.69
C ALA A 235 -23.51 -11.17 20.27
N SER A 236 -23.29 -10.10 19.51
CA SER A 236 -23.70 -9.94 18.12
C SER A 236 -22.59 -10.28 17.12
N GLY A 237 -21.44 -10.80 17.57
CA GLY A 237 -20.33 -11.17 16.70
C GLY A 237 -19.45 -10.00 16.24
N LEU A 238 -19.61 -8.81 16.84
CA LEU A 238 -18.90 -7.60 16.42
C LEU A 238 -17.69 -7.31 17.30
N ALA A 239 -16.54 -7.05 16.67
CA ALA A 239 -15.34 -6.50 17.28
C ALA A 239 -15.13 -5.07 16.76
N GLU A 240 -14.99 -4.11 17.67
CA GLU A 240 -14.84 -2.69 17.35
C GLU A 240 -13.43 -2.21 17.70
N PHE A 241 -12.88 -1.32 16.88
CA PHE A 241 -11.53 -0.78 16.96
C PHE A 241 -11.54 0.72 16.72
N THR A 242 -10.57 1.44 17.30
CA THR A 242 -10.25 2.83 16.94
C THR A 242 -8.81 2.87 16.46
N ILE A 243 -8.61 3.01 15.16
CA ILE A 243 -7.29 2.92 14.50
C ILE A 243 -6.96 4.23 13.79
N ASP A 244 -5.68 4.51 13.60
CA ASP A 244 -5.17 5.68 12.87
C ASP A 244 -4.01 5.26 11.95
N PRO A 245 -4.30 4.53 10.86
CA PRO A 245 -3.26 4.02 9.99
C PRO A 245 -2.84 5.02 8.91
N ASP A 246 -1.56 5.05 8.60
CA ASP A 246 -1.01 5.51 7.32
C ASP A 246 -1.41 4.54 6.19
N ALA A 247 -1.22 4.94 4.94
CA ALA A 247 -1.49 4.08 3.78
C ALA A 247 -0.66 2.78 3.80
N GLY A 248 -1.25 1.66 3.37
CA GLY A 248 -0.62 0.34 3.33
C GLY A 248 -1.51 -0.81 3.84
N ALA A 249 -0.96 -2.02 3.88
CA ALA A 249 -1.71 -3.19 4.32
C ALA A 249 -1.83 -3.26 5.86
N LEU A 250 -3.03 -3.55 6.36
CA LEU A 250 -3.29 -3.96 7.75
C LEU A 250 -3.65 -5.45 7.79
N ASP A 251 -2.89 -6.22 8.56
CA ASP A 251 -3.16 -7.63 8.82
C ASP A 251 -4.31 -7.78 9.83
N VAL A 252 -5.24 -8.68 9.52
CA VAL A 252 -6.36 -9.05 10.39
C VAL A 252 -6.27 -10.53 10.72
N THR A 253 -6.22 -10.86 12.01
CA THR A 253 -6.24 -12.24 12.49
C THR A 253 -7.45 -12.47 13.39
N VAL A 254 -8.21 -13.55 13.16
CA VAL A 254 -9.30 -13.98 14.05
C VAL A 254 -9.01 -15.37 14.61
N THR A 255 -9.09 -15.48 15.94
CA THR A 255 -8.85 -16.73 16.66
C THR A 255 -9.95 -17.00 17.68
N LYS A 256 -10.29 -18.28 17.84
CA LYS A 256 -11.21 -18.76 18.87
C LYS A 256 -11.03 -20.26 19.06
N GLU A 257 -11.38 -20.73 20.25
CA GLU A 257 -11.48 -22.15 20.56
C GLU A 257 -12.26 -22.95 19.52
N ASN A 258 -11.63 -24.01 19.03
CA ASN A 258 -12.17 -24.91 18.01
C ASN A 258 -12.58 -24.24 16.70
N TYR A 259 -11.92 -23.14 16.34
CA TYR A 259 -11.95 -22.58 14.99
C TYR A 259 -10.58 -22.67 14.33
N ARG A 260 -10.58 -22.70 13.00
CA ARG A 260 -9.37 -22.40 12.22
C ARG A 260 -9.06 -20.92 12.36
N VAL A 261 -7.79 -20.59 12.49
CA VAL A 261 -7.33 -19.21 12.43
C VAL A 261 -7.75 -18.63 11.08
N TYR A 262 -8.34 -17.44 11.11
CA TYR A 262 -8.55 -16.64 9.91
C TYR A 262 -7.44 -15.60 9.83
N GLU A 263 -6.88 -15.42 8.64
CA GLU A 263 -5.91 -14.39 8.29
C GLU A 263 -6.44 -13.67 7.06
N GLY A 264 -6.45 -12.34 7.10
CA GLY A 264 -6.91 -11.49 6.00
C GLY A 264 -6.21 -10.13 6.06
N VAL A 265 -6.45 -9.31 5.05
CA VAL A 265 -5.82 -7.99 4.90
C VAL A 265 -6.89 -6.96 4.59
N ILE A 266 -6.73 -5.76 5.14
CA ILE A 266 -7.46 -4.55 4.77
C ILE A 266 -6.42 -3.54 4.26
N ASP A 267 -6.61 -2.99 3.06
CA ASP A 267 -5.69 -1.97 2.54
C ASP A 267 -6.14 -0.58 3.00
N SER A 268 -5.26 0.17 3.67
CA SER A 268 -5.46 1.61 3.87
C SER A 268 -4.89 2.41 2.71
N TYR A 269 -5.62 3.44 2.25
CA TYR A 269 -5.21 4.29 1.13
C TYR A 269 -5.20 5.77 1.54
N SER A 270 -4.26 6.53 0.99
CA SER A 270 -4.21 7.98 1.21
C SER A 270 -5.49 8.64 0.71
N VAL A 271 -6.09 9.50 1.52
CA VAL A 271 -7.23 10.33 1.12
C VAL A 271 -6.81 11.79 1.14
N PRO A 272 -7.25 12.60 0.16
CA PRO A 272 -7.12 14.05 0.27
C PRO A 272 -7.81 14.59 1.53
N ASP A 273 -7.21 15.61 2.15
CA ASP A 273 -7.78 16.26 3.33
C ASP A 273 -8.92 17.22 2.97
N ILE A 274 -8.75 17.91 1.83
CA ILE A 274 -9.67 18.90 1.31
C ILE A 274 -10.01 18.56 -0.14
N TYR A 275 -11.30 18.64 -0.47
CA TYR A 275 -11.81 18.53 -1.82
C TYR A 275 -12.34 19.88 -2.29
N VAL A 276 -12.13 20.17 -3.57
CA VAL A 276 -12.56 21.41 -4.24
C VAL A 276 -13.35 21.05 -5.49
N ASN A 277 -14.47 21.73 -5.71
CA ASN A 277 -15.16 21.76 -6.99
C ASN A 277 -15.41 23.22 -7.43
N THR A 278 -15.99 23.42 -8.61
CA THR A 278 -16.23 24.77 -9.17
C THR A 278 -17.16 25.67 -8.35
N THR A 279 -17.80 25.16 -7.30
CA THR A 279 -18.76 25.89 -6.45
C THR A 279 -18.26 26.12 -5.02
N GLY A 280 -17.18 25.45 -4.59
CA GLY A 280 -16.73 25.50 -3.20
C GLY A 280 -15.73 24.40 -2.83
N TRP A 281 -15.52 24.24 -1.52
CA TRP A 281 -14.58 23.28 -0.95
C TRP A 281 -15.15 22.61 0.32
N TRP A 282 -14.66 21.41 0.67
CA TRP A 282 -15.03 20.72 1.90
C TRP A 282 -13.87 19.85 2.41
N ARG A 283 -13.80 19.66 3.72
CA ARG A 283 -12.94 18.62 4.30
C ARG A 283 -13.57 17.25 4.09
N ASP A 284 -12.77 16.18 4.07
CA ASP A 284 -13.31 14.83 3.93
C ASP A 284 -14.39 14.52 4.99
N GLY A 285 -15.55 14.01 4.55
CA GLY A 285 -16.75 13.80 5.37
C GLY A 285 -17.48 15.07 5.84
N GLY A 286 -17.00 16.26 5.48
CA GLY A 286 -17.56 17.56 5.83
C GLY A 286 -18.62 18.08 4.87
N ALA A 287 -19.26 19.20 5.24
CA ALA A 287 -20.21 19.90 4.39
C ALA A 287 -19.50 20.86 3.42
N LEU A 288 -20.13 21.09 2.25
CA LEU A 288 -19.67 22.05 1.24
C LEU A 288 -19.67 23.50 1.76
N ASN A 289 -18.54 24.17 1.62
CA ASN A 289 -18.37 25.61 1.85
C ASN A 289 -18.31 26.31 0.49
N ALA A 290 -19.35 27.07 0.14
CA ALA A 290 -19.41 27.78 -1.13
C ALA A 290 -18.33 28.86 -1.24
N SER A 291 -17.70 28.99 -2.40
CA SER A 291 -16.68 30.00 -2.69
C SER A 291 -16.66 30.35 -4.18
N MET A 292 -16.37 31.61 -4.50
CA MET A 292 -16.14 32.07 -5.89
C MET A 292 -14.68 31.88 -6.33
N THR A 293 -13.78 31.59 -5.38
CA THR A 293 -12.38 31.22 -5.59
C THR A 293 -12.13 29.93 -4.81
N PRO A 294 -12.72 28.82 -5.25
CA PRO A 294 -12.80 27.61 -4.44
C PRO A 294 -11.45 26.90 -4.28
N ILE A 295 -10.52 26.98 -5.24
CA ILE A 295 -9.16 26.45 -5.07
C ILE A 295 -8.42 27.26 -4.01
N GLN A 296 -8.41 28.59 -4.12
CA GLN A 296 -7.75 29.43 -3.12
C GLN A 296 -8.35 29.21 -1.73
N ALA A 297 -9.68 29.10 -1.63
CA ALA A 297 -10.33 28.86 -0.35
C ALA A 297 -9.96 27.49 0.25
N GLY A 298 -9.81 26.45 -0.58
CA GLY A 298 -9.27 25.15 -0.15
C GLY A 298 -7.83 25.26 0.36
N VAL A 299 -6.97 25.95 -0.40
CA VAL A 299 -5.58 26.25 -0.01
C VAL A 299 -5.51 27.01 1.31
N ASP A 300 -6.31 28.06 1.49
CA ASP A 300 -6.33 28.87 2.70
C ASP A 300 -6.72 28.05 3.94
N ASN A 301 -7.61 27.07 3.78
CA ASN A 301 -8.10 26.21 4.87
C ASN A 301 -7.29 24.93 5.07
N ALA A 302 -6.30 24.65 4.21
CA ALA A 302 -5.37 23.55 4.40
C ALA A 302 -4.41 23.82 5.58
N THR A 303 -4.14 22.79 6.36
CA THR A 303 -3.03 22.77 7.32
C THR A 303 -1.73 22.44 6.60
N VAL A 304 -0.58 22.82 7.17
CA VAL A 304 0.74 22.48 6.62
C VAL A 304 0.86 20.97 6.40
N GLY A 305 1.21 20.58 5.18
CA GLY A 305 1.38 19.18 4.74
C GLY A 305 0.11 18.50 4.21
N GLU A 306 -1.06 19.13 4.33
CA GLU A 306 -2.33 18.56 3.83
C GLU A 306 -2.40 18.54 2.30
N THR A 307 -3.29 17.70 1.78
CA THR A 307 -3.59 17.60 0.35
C THR A 307 -4.92 18.26 0.00
N VAL A 308 -4.89 19.15 -0.98
CA VAL A 308 -6.06 19.79 -1.60
C VAL A 308 -6.29 19.15 -2.96
N PHE A 309 -7.35 18.37 -3.09
CA PHE A 309 -7.74 17.71 -4.33
C PHE A 309 -8.81 18.51 -5.07
N VAL A 310 -8.59 18.78 -6.35
CA VAL A 310 -9.45 19.60 -7.20
C VAL A 310 -10.10 18.73 -8.27
N TRP A 311 -11.43 18.66 -8.23
CA TRP A 311 -12.24 17.94 -9.21
C TRP A 311 -12.24 18.64 -10.57
N ASN A 312 -12.59 17.90 -11.62
CA ASN A 312 -12.77 18.44 -12.96
C ASN A 312 -13.59 19.72 -13.00
N GLY A 313 -13.21 20.60 -13.94
CA GLY A 313 -13.87 21.88 -14.15
C GLY A 313 -12.90 23.00 -14.47
N THR A 314 -13.49 24.15 -14.76
CA THR A 314 -12.77 25.40 -15.04
C THR A 314 -12.98 26.35 -13.88
N TYR A 315 -11.86 26.83 -13.34
CA TYR A 315 -11.77 27.67 -12.16
C TYR A 315 -11.23 29.03 -12.57
N HIS A 316 -12.03 30.08 -12.38
CA HIS A 316 -11.67 31.44 -12.74
C HIS A 316 -11.09 32.19 -11.53
N GLU A 317 -9.84 31.90 -11.20
CA GLU A 317 -9.14 32.45 -10.05
C GLU A 317 -7.62 32.48 -10.25
N ASN A 318 -6.94 33.22 -9.40
CA ASN A 318 -5.49 33.14 -9.21
C ASN A 318 -5.24 32.43 -7.87
N VAL A 319 -4.23 31.58 -7.80
CA VAL A 319 -3.97 30.71 -6.64
C VAL A 319 -2.59 31.00 -6.04
N ASP A 320 -2.56 31.47 -4.80
CA ASP A 320 -1.38 31.76 -4.00
C ASP A 320 -1.15 30.67 -2.95
N ILE A 321 -0.04 29.94 -3.08
CA ILE A 321 0.38 28.88 -2.17
C ILE A 321 1.53 29.40 -1.31
N THR A 322 1.21 29.68 -0.04
CA THR A 322 2.11 30.33 0.93
C THR A 322 2.57 29.39 2.06
N LYS A 323 2.20 28.11 1.98
CA LYS A 323 2.56 27.06 2.95
C LYS A 323 2.76 25.72 2.25
N GLN A 324 3.59 24.86 2.83
CA GLN A 324 3.81 23.50 2.35
C GLN A 324 2.47 22.75 2.30
N LEU A 325 2.10 22.27 1.12
CA LEU A 325 0.92 21.43 0.87
C LEU A 325 1.07 20.68 -0.45
N THR A 326 0.16 19.72 -0.70
CA THR A 326 -0.01 19.11 -2.01
C THR A 326 -1.28 19.66 -2.65
N LEU A 327 -1.16 20.28 -3.82
CA LEU A 327 -2.28 20.69 -4.65
C LEU A 327 -2.37 19.73 -5.83
N GLU A 328 -3.44 18.95 -5.91
CA GLU A 328 -3.61 17.87 -6.88
C GLU A 328 -4.93 18.04 -7.63
N GLY A 329 -4.86 18.10 -8.95
CA GLY A 329 -6.02 18.08 -9.83
C GLY A 329 -6.29 16.67 -10.34
N GLU A 330 -7.54 16.38 -10.68
CA GLU A 330 -7.97 15.12 -11.31
C GLU A 330 -7.20 14.79 -12.62
N GLY A 331 -6.57 15.79 -13.23
CA GLY A 331 -5.65 15.64 -14.36
C GLY A 331 -5.62 16.90 -15.22
N ALA A 332 -4.49 17.17 -15.89
CA ALA A 332 -4.31 18.42 -16.63
C ALA A 332 -5.33 18.61 -17.76
N GLY A 333 -5.86 17.53 -18.34
CA GLY A 333 -6.96 17.59 -19.33
C GLY A 333 -8.36 17.81 -18.72
N MET A 334 -8.50 17.75 -17.40
CA MET A 334 -9.78 17.77 -16.69
C MET A 334 -9.96 19.03 -15.83
N VAL A 335 -8.85 19.60 -15.32
CA VAL A 335 -8.87 20.76 -14.42
C VAL A 335 -8.17 21.94 -15.07
N THR A 336 -8.89 23.03 -15.30
CA THR A 336 -8.34 24.28 -15.83
C THR A 336 -8.40 25.38 -14.78
N VAL A 337 -7.26 25.95 -14.42
CA VAL A 337 -7.15 27.19 -13.65
C VAL A 337 -6.90 28.32 -14.64
N ALA A 338 -7.93 29.14 -14.85
CA ALA A 338 -7.88 30.32 -15.70
C ALA A 338 -7.78 31.55 -14.81
N ALA A 339 -6.71 32.33 -14.95
CA ALA A 339 -6.52 33.55 -14.15
C ALA A 339 -7.77 34.45 -14.22
N SER A 340 -8.13 35.08 -13.10
CA SER A 340 -9.22 36.07 -13.05
C SER A 340 -8.72 37.52 -13.14
N SER A 341 -7.41 37.71 -12.97
CA SER A 341 -6.73 38.99 -13.04
C SER A 341 -5.34 38.87 -13.68
N THR A 342 -4.74 40.02 -14.01
CA THR A 342 -3.35 40.05 -14.49
C THR A 342 -2.39 39.65 -13.38
N GLY A 343 -1.42 38.79 -13.66
CA GLY A 343 -0.50 38.26 -12.66
C GLY A 343 -0.19 36.80 -12.95
N HIS A 344 0.33 36.09 -11.96
CA HIS A 344 0.60 34.66 -12.07
C HIS A 344 -0.69 33.86 -11.85
N VAL A 345 -0.91 32.78 -12.60
CA VAL A 345 -2.11 31.94 -12.41
C VAL A 345 -1.99 31.16 -11.11
N VAL A 346 -0.85 30.50 -10.90
CA VAL A 346 -0.47 29.83 -9.66
C VAL A 346 0.87 30.40 -9.19
N GLU A 347 0.90 31.02 -8.01
CA GLU A 347 2.11 31.55 -7.36
C GLU A 347 2.46 30.73 -6.12
N VAL A 348 3.70 30.27 -6.04
CA VAL A 348 4.23 29.43 -4.98
C VAL A 348 5.35 30.18 -4.28
N THR A 349 5.18 30.42 -2.98
CA THR A 349 6.14 31.16 -2.14
C THR A 349 6.56 30.37 -0.90
N ALA A 350 6.25 29.07 -0.88
CA ALA A 350 6.58 28.15 0.19
C ALA A 350 7.40 26.98 -0.35
N ASP A 351 8.34 26.51 0.46
CA ASP A 351 9.13 25.32 0.15
C ASP A 351 8.28 24.04 0.23
N HIS A 352 8.77 22.98 -0.40
CA HIS A 352 8.21 21.62 -0.31
C HIS A 352 6.74 21.50 -0.80
N VAL A 353 6.31 22.35 -1.72
CA VAL A 353 4.98 22.29 -2.33
C VAL A 353 4.97 21.27 -3.48
N ASN A 354 3.93 20.44 -3.54
CA ASN A 354 3.65 19.56 -4.67
C ASN A 354 2.48 20.11 -5.49
N ILE A 355 2.64 20.22 -6.81
CA ILE A 355 1.57 20.67 -7.72
C ILE A 355 1.46 19.70 -8.89
N SER A 356 0.27 19.13 -9.10
CA SER A 356 0.04 18.24 -10.24
C SER A 356 -1.37 18.21 -10.77
N GLY A 357 -1.51 17.94 -12.07
CA GLY A 357 -2.81 17.65 -12.68
C GLY A 357 -3.63 18.88 -13.07
N PHE A 358 -2.99 20.01 -13.39
CA PHE A 358 -3.66 21.24 -13.78
C PHE A 358 -3.28 21.71 -15.19
N THR A 359 -4.24 22.25 -15.94
CA THR A 359 -3.96 23.24 -16.98
C THR A 359 -4.03 24.63 -16.35
N ALA A 360 -2.92 25.37 -16.35
CA ALA A 360 -2.86 26.77 -15.91
C ALA A 360 -2.78 27.69 -17.14
N THR A 361 -3.66 28.70 -17.20
CA THR A 361 -3.74 29.64 -18.34
C THR A 361 -3.98 31.07 -17.89
N ALA A 362 -3.17 32.00 -18.39
CA ALA A 362 -3.23 33.41 -18.00
C ALA A 362 -4.15 34.25 -18.91
N ILE A 363 -4.63 35.37 -18.37
CA ILE A 363 -5.30 36.39 -19.17
C ILE A 363 -4.26 37.19 -19.95
N ALA A 364 -4.53 37.38 -21.25
CA ALA A 364 -3.76 38.25 -22.15
C ALA A 364 -2.26 37.96 -22.18
N LYS A 365 -1.86 36.69 -21.95
CA LYS A 365 -0.45 36.27 -21.84
C LYS A 365 0.35 37.11 -20.85
N SER A 366 -0.27 37.53 -19.74
CA SER A 366 0.39 38.27 -18.67
C SER A 366 0.88 37.32 -17.57
N GLY A 367 2.01 37.62 -16.94
CA GLY A 367 2.57 36.82 -15.84
C GLY A 367 2.91 35.37 -16.22
N ALA A 368 3.13 34.53 -15.21
CA ALA A 368 3.47 33.12 -15.41
C ALA A 368 2.29 32.19 -15.15
N ALA A 369 2.21 31.07 -15.86
CA ALA A 369 1.18 30.06 -15.56
C ALA A 369 1.45 29.41 -14.19
N ILE A 370 2.70 29.02 -13.95
CA ILE A 370 3.16 28.52 -12.65
C ILE A 370 4.43 29.28 -12.28
N HIS A 371 4.41 29.98 -11.15
CA HIS A 371 5.52 30.77 -10.65
C HIS A 371 6.01 30.24 -9.30
N LEU A 372 7.28 29.88 -9.20
CA LEU A 372 7.95 29.59 -7.94
C LEU A 372 8.84 30.79 -7.60
N ARG A 373 8.59 31.41 -6.45
CA ARG A 373 9.25 32.63 -6.01
C ARG A 373 9.80 32.45 -4.61
N ASN A 374 11.13 32.31 -4.48
CA ASN A 374 11.80 31.91 -3.24
C ASN A 374 11.17 30.63 -2.66
N ALA A 375 10.95 29.64 -3.52
CA ALA A 375 10.35 28.37 -3.15
C ALA A 375 11.28 27.24 -3.56
N ASP A 376 11.86 26.58 -2.57
CA ASP A 376 12.83 25.52 -2.76
C ASP A 376 12.20 24.14 -2.52
N HIS A 377 12.81 23.09 -3.08
CA HIS A 377 12.39 21.69 -2.86
C HIS A 377 10.93 21.38 -3.24
N CYS A 378 10.34 22.14 -4.15
CA CYS A 378 9.01 21.89 -4.70
C CYS A 378 9.05 20.86 -5.84
N ASN A 379 7.92 20.20 -6.05
CA ASN A 379 7.68 19.29 -7.16
C ASN A 379 6.51 19.78 -8.00
N VAL A 380 6.78 20.10 -9.27
CA VAL A 380 5.76 20.50 -10.24
C VAL A 380 5.69 19.42 -11.30
N SER A 381 4.56 18.71 -11.38
CA SER A 381 4.48 17.54 -12.26
C SER A 381 3.14 17.32 -12.93
N GLY A 382 3.14 16.83 -14.18
CA GLY A 382 1.89 16.49 -14.86
C GLY A 382 0.96 17.69 -15.11
N ASN A 383 1.52 18.90 -15.27
CA ASN A 383 0.75 20.12 -15.52
C ASN A 383 0.91 20.61 -16.96
N THR A 384 -0.09 21.33 -17.46
CA THR A 384 -0.03 22.08 -18.72
C THR A 384 0.00 23.58 -18.42
N ALA A 385 1.16 24.21 -18.61
CA ALA A 385 1.35 25.65 -18.49
C ALA A 385 1.19 26.31 -19.86
N SER A 386 0.12 27.09 -20.06
CA SER A 386 -0.20 27.64 -21.38
C SER A 386 -0.60 29.11 -21.40
N HIS A 387 -0.50 29.71 -22.59
CA HIS A 387 -1.00 31.06 -22.89
C HIS A 387 -0.61 32.15 -21.88
N SER A 388 0.61 32.06 -21.36
CA SER A 388 1.17 32.97 -20.36
C SER A 388 2.42 33.69 -20.92
N HIS A 389 2.93 34.71 -20.22
CA HIS A 389 4.22 35.31 -20.59
C HIS A 389 5.34 34.28 -20.37
N ASP A 390 5.36 33.65 -19.20
CA ASP A 390 6.20 32.50 -18.90
C ASP A 390 5.29 31.29 -18.61
N GLY A 391 5.59 30.12 -19.17
CA GLY A 391 4.84 28.91 -18.83
C GLY A 391 5.09 28.53 -17.37
N ILE A 392 6.33 28.12 -17.09
CA ILE A 392 6.79 27.86 -15.72
C ILE A 392 7.99 28.76 -15.43
N TYR A 393 7.92 29.56 -14.36
CA TYR A 393 8.96 30.50 -13.98
C TYR A 393 9.53 30.17 -12.60
N LEU A 394 10.85 30.00 -12.52
CA LEU A 394 11.61 29.79 -11.30
C LEU A 394 12.39 31.08 -11.00
N ASP A 395 11.96 31.84 -10.00
CA ASP A 395 12.59 33.07 -9.53
C ASP A 395 13.19 32.84 -8.14
N SER A 396 14.51 32.92 -8.05
CA SER A 396 15.25 32.75 -6.79
C SER A 396 14.86 31.45 -6.07
N SER A 397 14.65 30.38 -6.84
CA SER A 397 14.04 29.11 -6.42
C SER A 397 14.90 27.94 -6.87
N SER A 398 15.42 27.18 -5.91
CA SER A 398 16.45 26.17 -6.10
C SER A 398 16.02 24.78 -5.64
N ASN A 399 16.72 23.74 -6.07
CA ASN A 399 16.46 22.35 -5.67
C ASN A 399 15.04 21.85 -6.00
N ASN A 400 14.38 22.40 -7.01
CA ASN A 400 13.04 21.99 -7.44
C ASN A 400 13.10 20.88 -8.50
N THR A 401 12.03 20.10 -8.58
CA THR A 401 11.85 19.09 -9.63
C THR A 401 10.65 19.44 -10.50
N LEU A 402 10.89 19.61 -11.80
CA LEU A 402 9.85 19.77 -12.81
C LEU A 402 9.85 18.53 -13.70
N THR A 403 8.80 17.73 -13.63
CA THR A 403 8.70 16.49 -14.42
C THR A 403 7.36 16.32 -15.11
N ASN A 404 7.35 15.77 -16.32
CA ASN A 404 6.10 15.44 -17.01
C ASN A 404 5.17 16.64 -17.22
N ASN A 405 5.70 17.86 -17.37
CA ASN A 405 4.90 19.05 -17.65
C ASN A 405 4.92 19.38 -19.14
N THR A 406 3.86 20.04 -19.60
CA THR A 406 3.75 20.61 -20.95
C THR A 406 3.76 22.14 -20.84
N ALA A 407 4.76 22.79 -21.43
CA ALA A 407 4.82 24.25 -21.54
C ALA A 407 4.57 24.67 -22.99
N VAL A 408 3.39 25.24 -23.27
CA VAL A 408 2.89 25.46 -24.63
C VAL A 408 2.27 26.84 -24.86
N GLY A 409 2.60 27.49 -26.00
CA GLY A 409 1.90 28.71 -26.42
C GLY A 409 2.22 29.96 -25.58
N ASN A 410 3.29 29.91 -24.76
CA ASN A 410 3.70 31.01 -23.89
C ASN A 410 4.68 31.97 -24.60
N GLY A 411 5.11 33.03 -23.93
CA GLY A 411 6.30 33.79 -24.35
C GLY A 411 7.56 32.94 -24.19
N CYS A 412 7.93 32.62 -22.96
CA CYS A 412 8.94 31.62 -22.63
C CYS A 412 8.27 30.35 -22.12
N GLY A 413 8.76 29.17 -22.52
CA GLY A 413 8.26 27.89 -22.01
C GLY A 413 8.60 27.69 -20.53
N ILE A 414 9.89 27.55 -20.22
CA ILE A 414 10.42 27.44 -18.85
C ILE A 414 11.54 28.46 -18.65
N HIS A 415 11.40 29.32 -17.64
CA HIS A 415 12.28 30.45 -17.38
C HIS A 415 12.92 30.33 -15.99
N PHE A 416 14.23 30.60 -15.90
CA PHE A 416 15.04 30.57 -14.69
C PHE A 416 15.68 31.92 -14.45
N CYS A 417 15.51 32.46 -13.25
CA CYS A 417 16.20 33.66 -12.77
C CYS A 417 16.76 33.39 -11.38
N ASN A 418 18.09 33.32 -11.24
CA ASN A 418 18.75 32.99 -9.97
C ASN A 418 18.25 31.66 -9.36
N ALA A 419 18.06 30.64 -10.19
CA ALA A 419 17.44 29.37 -9.81
C ALA A 419 18.42 28.22 -9.99
N ASP A 420 19.01 27.74 -8.90
CA ASP A 420 20.12 26.78 -8.92
C ASP A 420 19.65 25.34 -8.63
N ASP A 421 20.44 24.35 -9.05
CA ASP A 421 20.29 22.94 -8.64
C ASP A 421 18.90 22.31 -8.93
N ASN A 422 18.19 22.78 -9.96
CA ASN A 422 16.88 22.23 -10.33
C ASN A 422 17.00 21.04 -11.30
N ILE A 423 16.05 20.12 -11.20
CA ILE A 423 15.93 18.92 -12.05
C ILE A 423 14.73 19.09 -12.97
N ILE A 424 15.00 19.17 -14.28
CA ILE A 424 14.00 19.44 -15.31
C ILE A 424 14.03 18.30 -16.30
N ILE A 425 13.15 17.32 -16.09
CA ILE A 425 13.20 16.05 -16.82
C ILE A 425 11.86 15.66 -17.40
N CYS A 426 11.86 14.98 -18.54
CA CYS A 426 10.63 14.44 -19.11
C CYS A 426 9.55 15.52 -19.30
N ASN A 427 9.91 16.76 -19.63
CA ASN A 427 8.94 17.80 -19.96
C ASN A 427 8.82 17.94 -21.47
N TRP A 428 7.72 18.54 -21.90
CA TRP A 428 7.51 18.89 -23.29
C TRP A 428 7.28 20.38 -23.45
N VAL A 429 8.24 21.04 -24.08
CA VAL A 429 8.30 22.49 -24.23
C VAL A 429 8.18 22.80 -25.71
N HIS A 430 7.05 23.38 -26.13
CA HIS A 430 6.78 23.62 -27.54
C HIS A 430 5.90 24.82 -27.85
N ASP A 431 6.03 25.34 -29.07
CA ASP A 431 5.20 26.44 -29.59
C ASP A 431 5.21 27.69 -28.70
N ASN A 432 6.32 27.94 -27.98
CA ASN A 432 6.51 29.15 -27.19
C ASN A 432 7.16 30.25 -28.05
N MET A 433 6.66 31.48 -27.97
CA MET A 433 6.91 32.56 -28.94
C MET A 433 8.34 33.12 -28.90
N TYR A 434 8.94 33.24 -27.72
CA TYR A 434 10.25 33.89 -27.52
C TYR A 434 11.36 32.88 -27.26
N ALA A 435 11.13 31.92 -26.37
CA ALA A 435 12.10 30.87 -26.09
C ALA A 435 11.44 29.61 -25.54
N GLY A 436 12.04 28.44 -25.79
CA GLY A 436 11.65 27.21 -25.09
C GLY A 436 12.13 27.27 -23.65
N PHE A 437 13.45 27.35 -23.48
CA PHE A 437 14.10 27.59 -22.20
C PHE A 437 14.81 28.94 -22.19
N GLN A 438 14.74 29.67 -21.09
CA GLN A 438 15.54 30.88 -20.86
C GLN A 438 16.16 30.86 -19.48
N LEU A 439 17.49 31.00 -19.40
CA LEU A 439 18.22 31.09 -18.14
C LEU A 439 18.93 32.44 -18.04
N VAL A 440 18.76 33.11 -16.90
CA VAL A 440 19.38 34.41 -16.58
C VAL A 440 19.90 34.44 -15.15
N SER A 441 20.67 35.47 -14.83
CA SER A 441 21.02 35.88 -13.46
C SER A 441 21.70 34.82 -12.59
N GLY A 442 22.49 33.91 -13.19
CA GLY A 442 23.31 32.95 -12.45
C GLY A 442 22.54 31.73 -11.93
N SER A 443 21.70 31.12 -12.77
CA SER A 443 20.96 29.88 -12.57
C SER A 443 21.84 28.65 -12.91
N ARG A 444 22.65 28.21 -11.95
CA ARG A 444 23.73 27.21 -12.09
C ARG A 444 23.29 25.80 -11.77
N ASP A 445 24.09 24.85 -12.23
CA ASP A 445 24.01 23.43 -11.84
C ASP A 445 22.65 22.75 -12.05
N ASN A 446 21.81 23.33 -12.92
CA ASN A 446 20.55 22.76 -13.35
C ASN A 446 20.76 21.57 -14.28
N ASN A 447 20.01 20.49 -14.05
CA ASN A 447 19.96 19.31 -14.92
C ASN A 447 18.71 19.38 -15.82
N ILE A 448 18.91 19.72 -17.09
CA ILE A 448 17.84 19.76 -18.08
C ILE A 448 18.05 18.60 -19.05
N SER A 449 17.37 17.47 -18.83
CA SER A 449 17.58 16.25 -19.63
C SER A 449 16.30 15.47 -19.90
N TYR A 450 16.27 14.66 -20.94
CA TYR A 450 15.10 13.86 -21.35
C TYR A 450 13.84 14.67 -21.62
N ASN A 451 13.98 15.93 -22.01
CA ASN A 451 12.86 16.77 -22.43
C ASN A 451 12.68 16.72 -23.95
N ASN A 452 11.45 16.94 -24.38
CA ASN A 452 11.09 17.23 -25.76
C ASN A 452 11.06 18.75 -25.95
N ILE A 453 11.98 19.29 -26.72
CA ILE A 453 12.13 20.73 -26.99
C ILE A 453 11.94 20.92 -28.48
N ILE A 454 10.76 21.40 -28.89
CA ILE A 454 10.39 21.50 -30.31
C ILE A 454 9.68 22.81 -30.61
N ALA A 455 9.89 23.39 -31.79
CA ALA A 455 9.08 24.50 -32.31
C ALA A 455 8.96 25.74 -31.41
N ASN A 456 10.00 26.05 -30.62
CA ASN A 456 10.02 27.26 -29.81
C ASN A 456 10.80 28.39 -30.50
N GLY A 457 10.37 29.62 -30.27
CA GLY A 457 10.91 30.82 -30.89
C GLY A 457 10.49 30.97 -32.36
N GLY A 458 11.32 31.66 -33.14
CA GLY A 458 11.03 31.96 -34.54
C GLY A 458 11.63 30.94 -35.50
N TYR A 459 10.89 30.52 -36.52
CA TYR A 459 11.45 29.69 -37.59
C TYR A 459 12.35 30.51 -38.51
N ASN A 460 13.61 30.11 -38.65
CA ASN A 460 14.55 30.71 -39.59
C ASN A 460 14.77 29.80 -40.81
N THR A 461 14.37 30.29 -41.98
CA THR A 461 14.50 29.56 -43.24
C THR A 461 15.95 29.35 -43.70
N THR A 462 16.89 30.14 -43.18
CA THR A 462 18.33 30.05 -43.49
C THR A 462 18.99 28.90 -42.74
N SER A 463 18.70 28.74 -41.45
CA SER A 463 19.16 27.60 -40.65
C SER A 463 18.30 26.35 -40.89
N GLY A 464 17.09 26.51 -41.41
CA GLY A 464 16.17 25.39 -41.68
C GLY A 464 15.48 24.87 -40.43
N GLY A 465 15.39 25.68 -39.36
CA GLY A 465 14.77 25.28 -38.11
C GLY A 465 14.38 26.45 -37.23
N TYR A 466 13.91 26.13 -36.03
CA TYR A 466 13.51 27.10 -35.03
C TYR A 466 14.73 27.63 -34.26
N GLU A 467 14.79 28.95 -34.08
CA GLU A 467 15.78 29.62 -33.25
C GLU A 467 15.23 29.87 -31.85
N TYR A 468 16.11 29.93 -30.84
CA TYR A 468 15.75 30.17 -29.44
C TYR A 468 14.96 29.03 -28.77
N GLN A 469 15.19 27.79 -29.20
CA GLN A 469 14.73 26.63 -28.44
C GLN A 469 15.33 26.60 -27.03
N PHE A 470 16.57 27.08 -26.90
CA PHE A 470 17.23 27.24 -25.61
C PHE A 470 18.07 28.51 -25.60
N LYS A 471 17.91 29.36 -24.59
CA LYS A 471 18.70 30.58 -24.39
C LYS A 471 19.42 30.53 -23.06
N ASN A 472 20.75 30.60 -23.11
CA ASN A 472 21.58 30.77 -21.92
C ASN A 472 22.10 32.21 -21.84
N CYS A 473 21.28 33.11 -21.30
CA CYS A 473 21.58 34.55 -21.22
C CYS A 473 22.31 34.91 -19.90
N GLN A 474 23.24 34.05 -19.47
CA GLN A 474 24.08 34.20 -18.28
C GLN A 474 25.48 33.70 -18.61
N SER A 475 26.52 34.10 -17.87
CA SER A 475 27.89 33.65 -18.12
C SER A 475 28.18 32.20 -17.75
N ASP A 476 27.32 31.60 -16.92
CA ASP A 476 27.50 30.24 -16.40
C ASP A 476 27.13 29.17 -17.43
N LYS A 477 27.83 28.04 -17.40
CA LYS A 477 27.57 26.89 -18.29
C LYS A 477 26.30 26.15 -17.85
N VAL A 478 25.54 25.65 -18.81
CA VAL A 478 24.32 24.85 -18.56
C VAL A 478 24.45 23.45 -19.15
N ASN A 479 23.93 22.44 -18.44
CA ASN A 479 23.83 21.07 -18.92
C ASN A 479 22.43 20.82 -19.48
N ALA A 480 22.35 20.65 -20.80
CA ALA A 480 21.14 20.34 -21.56
C ALA A 480 21.27 19.02 -22.35
N THR A 481 21.99 18.05 -21.79
CA THR A 481 22.24 16.75 -22.44
C THR A 481 21.02 15.84 -22.42
N ASN A 482 20.99 14.86 -23.32
CA ASN A 482 19.92 13.87 -23.47
C ASN A 482 18.54 14.48 -23.73
N ASN A 483 18.45 15.61 -24.42
CA ASN A 483 17.16 16.16 -24.88
C ASN A 483 16.88 15.81 -26.35
N TRP A 484 15.60 15.79 -26.70
CA TRP A 484 15.14 15.76 -28.09
C TRP A 484 14.87 17.18 -28.57
N TRP A 485 15.53 17.57 -29.67
CA TRP A 485 15.49 18.94 -30.19
C TRP A 485 14.56 19.12 -31.40
N GLY A 486 13.75 18.10 -31.71
CA GLY A 486 12.92 18.04 -32.91
C GLY A 486 13.65 17.50 -34.15
N THR A 487 14.97 17.34 -34.08
CA THR A 487 15.83 16.85 -35.16
C THR A 487 17.11 16.23 -34.58
N THR A 488 17.85 15.51 -35.42
CA THR A 488 19.21 15.00 -35.12
C THR A 488 20.31 15.75 -35.89
N ASP A 489 19.95 16.78 -36.67
CA ASP A 489 20.92 17.61 -37.40
C ASP A 489 21.58 18.62 -36.44
N ASN A 490 22.85 18.38 -36.13
CA ASN A 490 23.63 19.24 -35.23
C ASN A 490 23.71 20.72 -35.69
N ASN A 491 23.66 21.02 -36.99
CA ASN A 491 23.70 22.41 -37.44
C ASN A 491 22.41 23.13 -37.08
N ILE A 492 21.27 22.46 -37.26
CA ILE A 492 19.96 23.00 -36.88
C ILE A 492 19.87 23.14 -35.36
N ILE A 493 20.36 22.14 -34.62
CA ILE A 493 20.36 22.17 -33.14
C ILE A 493 21.24 23.31 -32.63
N ASN A 494 22.46 23.45 -33.14
CA ASN A 494 23.36 24.55 -32.75
C ASN A 494 22.74 25.91 -33.06
N ALA A 495 22.13 26.09 -34.22
CA ALA A 495 21.43 27.34 -34.56
C ALA A 495 20.19 27.60 -33.69
N SER A 496 19.62 26.56 -33.08
CA SER A 496 18.46 26.68 -32.19
C SER A 496 18.80 27.09 -30.76
N ILE A 497 20.09 27.04 -30.41
CA ILE A 497 20.62 27.32 -29.08
C ILE A 497 21.31 28.68 -29.15
N TYR A 498 20.89 29.62 -28.29
CA TYR A 498 21.53 30.92 -28.13
C TYR A 498 22.44 30.89 -26.90
N ASP A 499 23.75 30.88 -27.11
CA ASP A 499 24.75 30.70 -26.06
C ASP A 499 26.05 31.50 -26.32
N TRP A 500 27.17 31.10 -25.70
CA TRP A 500 28.49 31.71 -25.89
C TRP A 500 28.92 31.86 -27.36
N TRP A 501 28.48 30.96 -28.25
CA TRP A 501 28.83 31.01 -29.68
C TRP A 501 28.15 32.15 -30.42
N ASP A 502 27.01 32.62 -29.92
CA ASP A 502 26.27 33.75 -30.47
C ASP A 502 26.65 35.07 -29.79
N ASP A 503 26.89 35.03 -28.47
CA ASP A 503 27.34 36.17 -27.68
C ASP A 503 28.36 35.73 -26.62
N TYR A 504 29.59 36.23 -26.72
CA TYR A 504 30.69 35.90 -25.81
C TYR A 504 30.45 36.27 -24.34
N GLY A 505 29.42 37.07 -24.03
CA GLY A 505 28.97 37.33 -22.66
C GLY A 505 28.17 36.20 -22.02
N ASN A 506 27.67 35.26 -22.82
CA ASN A 506 26.87 34.12 -22.40
C ASN A 506 27.74 32.88 -22.13
N GLY A 507 27.21 31.91 -21.39
CA GLY A 507 27.84 30.64 -21.09
C GLY A 507 27.43 29.58 -22.11
N ILE A 508 28.19 28.48 -22.15
CA ILE A 508 27.95 27.39 -23.11
C ILE A 508 26.76 26.53 -22.68
N VAL A 509 25.95 26.09 -23.64
CA VAL A 509 24.94 25.04 -23.46
C VAL A 509 25.51 23.69 -23.92
N ALA A 510 25.83 22.83 -22.95
CA ALA A 510 26.27 21.47 -23.25
C ALA A 510 25.07 20.58 -23.57
N HIS A 511 24.80 20.35 -24.87
CA HIS A 511 23.63 19.61 -25.34
C HIS A 511 23.92 18.16 -25.80
N LEU A 512 25.19 17.74 -25.87
CA LEU A 512 25.59 16.39 -26.28
C LEU A 512 25.81 15.44 -25.09
N PRO A 513 25.30 14.20 -25.12
CA PRO A 513 24.61 13.56 -26.26
C PRO A 513 23.18 14.06 -26.49
N ILE A 514 22.71 14.03 -27.73
CA ILE A 514 21.30 14.30 -28.10
C ILE A 514 20.50 13.00 -28.19
N LEU A 515 19.19 13.07 -27.97
CA LEU A 515 18.30 11.94 -28.25
C LEU A 515 18.06 11.79 -29.76
N GLY A 516 17.93 10.54 -30.23
CA GLY A 516 17.60 10.24 -31.63
C GLY A 516 16.10 10.26 -31.97
N GLN A 517 15.25 10.35 -30.94
CA GLN A 517 13.78 10.38 -31.03
C GLN A 517 13.23 11.10 -29.79
N PRO A 518 11.94 11.49 -29.78
CA PRO A 518 11.31 12.07 -28.60
C PRO A 518 11.53 11.23 -27.34
N ALA A 519 11.76 11.89 -26.21
CA ALA A 519 11.80 11.26 -24.90
C ALA A 519 10.42 10.68 -24.58
N THR A 520 10.35 9.36 -24.38
CA THR A 520 9.10 8.62 -24.15
C THR A 520 8.53 8.78 -22.75
N CYS A 521 9.27 9.41 -21.85
CA CYS A 521 8.81 9.71 -20.50
C CYS A 521 8.11 11.07 -20.41
N ALA A 522 8.30 11.94 -21.41
CA ALA A 522 7.60 13.21 -21.47
C ALA A 522 6.13 13.02 -21.84
N PRO A 523 5.24 13.97 -21.52
CA PRO A 523 3.84 13.88 -21.89
C PRO A 523 3.74 13.64 -23.39
N ASP A 524 2.88 12.71 -23.78
CA ASP A 524 2.62 12.49 -25.19
C ASP A 524 2.14 13.80 -25.81
N LYS A 525 2.40 13.95 -27.10
CA LYS A 525 1.57 14.81 -27.93
C LYS A 525 0.13 14.50 -27.57
N PRO A 526 -0.69 15.44 -27.03
CA PRO A 526 -2.09 15.15 -26.92
C PRO A 526 -2.44 14.67 -28.30
N ASP A 527 -2.85 13.40 -28.38
CA ASP A 527 -3.38 12.87 -29.61
C ASP A 527 -4.31 13.97 -30.08
N ARG A 528 -3.99 14.58 -31.23
CA ARG A 528 -4.88 15.58 -31.84
C ARG A 528 -6.25 14.98 -31.62
N PRO A 529 -7.15 15.63 -30.84
CA PRO A 529 -8.34 14.97 -30.31
C PRO A 529 -8.88 14.17 -31.46
N VAL A 530 -8.88 12.83 -31.33
CA VAL A 530 -9.19 11.97 -32.46
C VAL A 530 -10.60 12.37 -32.83
N PHE A 531 -10.71 13.21 -33.86
CA PHE A 531 -11.96 13.85 -34.17
C PHE A 531 -12.95 12.72 -34.38
N THR A 532 -14.00 12.74 -33.59
CA THR A 532 -15.06 11.76 -33.67
C THR A 532 -16.18 12.33 -34.52
N THR A 533 -17.10 11.48 -34.94
CA THR A 533 -18.35 11.96 -35.52
C THR A 533 -19.15 12.84 -34.55
N THR A 534 -18.93 12.71 -33.24
CA THR A 534 -19.55 13.55 -32.20
C THR A 534 -19.02 14.99 -32.25
N ASP A 535 -17.72 15.14 -32.46
CA ASP A 535 -17.08 16.46 -32.58
C ASP A 535 -17.58 17.24 -33.79
N ALA A 536 -17.85 16.53 -34.90
CA ALA A 536 -18.47 17.14 -36.07
C ALA A 536 -19.90 17.64 -35.78
N VAL A 537 -20.64 16.98 -34.88
CA VAL A 537 -21.96 17.42 -34.45
C VAL A 537 -21.86 18.68 -33.59
N ILE A 538 -20.91 18.74 -32.67
CA ILE A 538 -20.67 19.93 -31.82
C ILE A 538 -20.32 21.14 -32.70
N ALA A 539 -19.40 20.99 -33.66
CA ALA A 539 -19.06 22.05 -34.61
C ALA A 539 -20.28 22.48 -35.45
N LEU A 540 -21.16 21.54 -35.83
CA LEU A 540 -22.40 21.86 -36.54
C LEU A 540 -23.37 22.66 -35.67
N GLU A 541 -23.48 22.33 -34.38
CA GLU A 541 -24.31 23.04 -33.41
C GLU A 541 -23.81 24.48 -33.16
N ILE A 542 -22.49 24.68 -33.09
CA ILE A 542 -21.88 26.02 -33.02
C ILE A 542 -22.15 26.79 -34.32
N ALA A 543 -21.98 26.16 -35.49
CA ALA A 543 -22.19 26.78 -36.79
C ALA A 543 -23.64 27.26 -37.02
N VAL A 544 -24.63 26.63 -36.37
CA VAL A 544 -26.04 27.06 -36.41
C VAL A 544 -26.42 28.00 -35.25
N GLY A 545 -25.46 28.36 -34.39
CA GLY A 545 -25.65 29.28 -33.27
C GLY A 545 -26.35 28.66 -32.05
N SER A 546 -26.42 27.33 -31.97
CA SER A 546 -26.95 26.63 -30.79
C SER A 546 -25.98 26.66 -29.60
N HIS A 547 -24.69 26.92 -29.86
CA HIS A 547 -23.63 27.08 -28.88
C HIS A 547 -22.81 28.36 -29.14
N PRO A 548 -22.19 28.96 -28.10
CA PRO A 548 -21.28 30.08 -28.29
C PRO A 548 -20.07 29.68 -29.15
N PRO A 549 -19.46 30.62 -29.91
CA PRO A 549 -18.25 30.34 -30.69
C PRO A 549 -17.11 29.84 -29.80
N ASP A 550 -16.44 28.78 -30.23
CA ASP A 550 -15.30 28.18 -29.54
C ASP A 550 -14.18 27.94 -30.57
N PRO A 551 -13.03 28.63 -30.45
CA PRO A 551 -11.90 28.52 -31.37
C PRO A 551 -11.32 27.10 -31.51
N LEU A 552 -11.61 26.20 -30.57
CA LEU A 552 -11.23 24.78 -30.68
C LEU A 552 -11.81 24.10 -31.93
N TRP A 553 -12.98 24.56 -32.37
CA TRP A 553 -13.71 23.97 -33.49
C TRP A 553 -13.53 24.72 -34.81
N ASP A 554 -12.72 25.77 -34.85
CA ASP A 554 -12.32 26.46 -36.10
C ASP A 554 -11.08 25.77 -36.67
N VAL A 555 -11.29 24.60 -37.29
CA VAL A 555 -10.20 23.80 -37.88
C VAL A 555 -9.79 24.30 -39.27
N SER A 556 -10.58 25.20 -39.87
CA SER A 556 -10.27 25.87 -41.13
C SER A 556 -9.40 27.12 -40.94
N VAL A 557 -9.33 27.64 -39.71
CA VAL A 557 -8.52 28.80 -39.30
C VAL A 557 -8.98 30.07 -40.02
N ASP A 558 -10.29 30.25 -40.14
CA ASP A 558 -10.92 31.41 -40.80
C ASP A 558 -11.59 32.39 -39.81
N ASP A 559 -11.34 32.19 -38.51
CA ASP A 559 -11.90 32.91 -37.36
C ASP A 559 -13.43 32.70 -37.23
N SER A 560 -13.98 31.61 -37.77
CA SER A 560 -15.41 31.28 -37.70
C SER A 560 -15.68 29.77 -37.71
N VAL A 561 -16.36 29.25 -36.68
CA VAL A 561 -16.83 27.86 -36.69
C VAL A 561 -18.04 27.73 -37.61
N THR A 562 -17.86 27.09 -38.76
CA THR A 562 -18.88 26.89 -39.78
C THR A 562 -19.12 25.40 -40.09
N SER A 563 -20.06 25.12 -41.00
CA SER A 563 -20.22 23.78 -41.54
C SER A 563 -18.98 23.25 -42.26
N LEU A 564 -18.06 24.14 -42.69
CA LEU A 564 -16.78 23.75 -43.28
C LEU A 564 -15.91 23.05 -42.25
N ASP A 565 -15.82 23.60 -41.04
CA ASP A 565 -15.08 23.02 -39.94
C ASP A 565 -15.64 21.68 -39.50
N ALA A 566 -16.97 21.59 -39.38
CA ALA A 566 -17.66 20.33 -39.10
C ALA A 566 -17.37 19.26 -40.17
N LEU A 567 -17.32 19.65 -41.45
CA LEU A 567 -16.97 18.73 -42.54
C LEU A 567 -15.51 18.29 -42.48
N MET A 568 -14.60 19.22 -42.20
CA MET A 568 -13.18 18.96 -42.02
C MET A 568 -12.96 17.99 -40.85
N ILE A 569 -13.61 18.22 -39.71
CA ILE A 569 -13.61 17.34 -38.54
C ILE A 569 -14.12 15.95 -38.89
N LEU A 570 -15.24 15.86 -39.63
CA LEU A 570 -15.81 14.58 -40.06
C LEU A 570 -14.89 13.82 -41.04
N GLN A 571 -14.21 14.52 -41.94
CA GLN A 571 -13.23 13.93 -42.86
C GLN A 571 -11.98 13.46 -42.10
N ALA A 572 -11.54 14.20 -41.09
CA ALA A 572 -10.44 13.78 -40.22
C ALA A 572 -10.82 12.55 -39.38
N ALA A 573 -12.05 12.50 -38.85
CA ALA A 573 -12.60 11.35 -38.13
C ALA A 573 -12.64 10.07 -38.99
N ALA A 574 -12.89 10.22 -40.28
CA ALA A 574 -12.89 9.14 -41.26
C ALA A 574 -11.48 8.79 -41.78
N GLY A 575 -10.43 9.47 -41.31
CA GLY A 575 -9.05 9.30 -41.77
C GLY A 575 -8.79 9.80 -43.20
N ALA A 576 -9.68 10.60 -43.77
CA ALA A 576 -9.59 11.10 -45.14
C ALA A 576 -8.64 12.29 -45.28
N ILE A 577 -8.52 13.12 -44.23
CA ILE A 577 -7.59 14.26 -44.17
C ILE A 577 -6.88 14.31 -42.81
N LYS A 578 -5.80 15.08 -42.72
CA LYS A 578 -5.15 15.42 -41.46
C LYS A 578 -5.39 16.90 -41.19
N LEU A 579 -6.02 17.20 -40.05
CA LEU A 579 -6.18 18.55 -39.49
C LEU A 579 -5.09 18.80 -38.47
#